data_AF-A0A4U1FNL9-F1
#
_entry.id   AF-A0A4U1FNL9-F1
#
_cell.length_a   1.000
_cell.length_b   1.000
_cell.length_c   1.000
_cell.angle_alpha   90.00
_cell.angle_beta   90.00
_cell.angle_gamma   90.00
#
_symmetry.space_group_name_H-M   'P 1'
#
loop_
_entity.id
_entity.type
_entity.pdbx_description
1 polymer ?
#
loop_
_entity_poly.entity_id
_entity_poly.type
_entity_poly.pdbx_seq_one_letter_code
_entity_poly.pdbx_strand_id
1 'polypeptide(L)'
;DGELYCIDARFYGNVSRFINHHCEPNLVPVRVFMSHQDLRFPRIAFFSTRLIEAGEQLGFDYGERFWDIKGKLFSCRCGSPKCRHSSAALAQRQAGAQAAQEDGLPDTSSSPADPL
;
A
#
# COMPACT_ATOMS: atom_id res chain seq x y z
N ASP A 1 3.44 22.03 -7.73
CA ASP A 1 3.78 20.85 -6.91
C ASP A 1 4.22 21.30 -5.53
N GLY A 2 3.48 20.90 -4.49
CA GLY A 2 3.82 21.24 -3.10
C GLY A 2 4.89 20.30 -2.55
N GLU A 3 5.76 20.80 -1.68
CA GLU A 3 6.75 19.98 -0.98
C GLU A 3 6.07 18.90 -0.13
N LEU A 4 6.55 17.66 -0.24
CA LEU A 4 6.06 16.50 0.52
C LEU A 4 7.05 16.15 1.63
N TYR A 5 6.52 15.84 2.80
CA TYR A 5 7.28 15.45 3.99
C TYR A 5 6.87 14.05 4.45
N CYS A 6 7.76 13.36 5.17
CA CYS A 6 7.49 12.05 5.75
C CYS A 6 7.97 11.96 7.21
N ILE A 7 7.34 11.05 7.97
CA ILE A 7 7.80 10.67 9.29
C ILE A 7 8.53 9.33 9.15
N ASP A 8 9.85 9.32 9.32
CA ASP A 8 10.66 8.10 9.30
C ASP A 8 10.91 7.59 10.73
N ALA A 9 10.22 6.51 11.10
CA ALA A 9 10.33 5.89 12.40
C ALA A 9 11.42 4.81 12.51
N ARG A 10 12.33 4.70 11.52
CA ARG A 10 13.37 3.67 11.48
C ARG A 10 14.30 3.76 12.70
N PHE A 11 14.85 4.94 12.96
CA PHE A 11 15.81 5.16 14.04
C PHE A 11 15.19 5.83 15.27
N TYR A 12 14.26 6.76 15.07
CA TYR A 12 13.58 7.48 16.13
C TYR A 12 12.08 7.36 15.96
N GLY A 13 11.37 6.84 16.96
CA GLY A 13 9.93 6.66 16.89
C GLY A 13 9.36 6.17 18.23
N ASN A 14 8.04 6.19 18.35
CA ASN A 14 7.32 5.66 19.52
C ASN A 14 6.77 4.25 19.23
N VAL A 15 5.90 3.75 20.11
CA VAL A 15 5.26 2.41 19.99
C VAL A 15 4.59 2.17 18.63
N SER A 16 4.11 3.22 17.95
CA SER A 16 3.39 3.10 16.67
C SER A 16 4.23 2.49 15.56
N ARG A 17 5.57 2.57 15.65
CA ARG A 17 6.50 1.98 14.67
C ARG A 17 6.43 0.45 14.59
N PHE A 18 5.79 -0.20 15.58
CA PHE A 18 5.64 -1.65 15.67
C PHE A 18 4.24 -2.13 15.28
N ILE A 19 3.30 -1.23 14.99
CA ILE A 19 1.94 -1.61 14.58
C ILE A 19 2.01 -2.15 13.16
N ASN A 20 1.51 -3.37 12.93
CA ASN A 20 1.57 -4.05 11.64
C ASN A 20 0.48 -3.59 10.66
N HIS A 21 0.66 -3.98 9.39
CA HIS A 21 -0.40 -3.88 8.40
C HIS A 21 -1.50 -4.92 8.66
N HIS A 22 -2.77 -4.52 8.51
CA HIS A 22 -3.91 -5.44 8.43
C HIS A 22 -4.86 -5.00 7.31
N CYS A 23 -5.31 -5.95 6.46
CA CYS A 23 -6.19 -5.63 5.32
C CYS A 23 -7.64 -5.29 5.73
N GLU A 24 -8.07 -5.73 6.92
CA GLU A 24 -9.30 -5.30 7.58
C GLU A 24 -8.94 -4.57 8.88
N PRO A 25 -8.38 -3.36 8.81
CA PRO A 25 -7.73 -2.72 9.95
C PRO A 25 -8.71 -2.33 11.06
N ASN A 26 -8.24 -2.40 12.30
CA ASN A 26 -8.95 -1.89 13.47
C ASN A 26 -8.49 -0.48 13.87
N LEU A 27 -7.49 0.08 13.19
CA LEU A 27 -7.01 1.45 13.35
C LEU A 27 -7.08 2.25 12.04
N VAL A 28 -7.39 3.54 12.15
CA VAL A 28 -7.30 4.52 11.06
C VAL A 28 -6.37 5.68 11.45
N PRO A 29 -5.42 6.07 10.57
CA PRO A 29 -4.61 7.27 10.78
C PRO A 29 -5.39 8.54 10.43
N VAL A 30 -5.37 9.52 11.31
CA VAL A 30 -6.01 10.83 11.16
C VAL A 30 -4.95 11.93 11.28
N ARG A 31 -5.02 12.91 10.38
CA ARG A 31 -4.18 14.12 10.43
C ARG A 31 -4.73 15.08 11.47
N VAL A 32 -3.90 15.45 12.44
CA VAL A 32 -4.26 16.35 13.54
C VAL A 32 -3.28 17.50 13.63
N PHE A 33 -3.80 18.70 13.89
CA PHE A 33 -3.05 19.92 14.15
C PHE A 33 -3.27 20.31 15.62
N MET A 34 -2.21 20.65 16.33
CA MET A 34 -2.26 20.96 17.77
C MET A 34 -1.65 22.33 18.02
N SER A 35 -0.37 22.39 18.41
CA SER A 35 0.36 23.61 18.72
C SER A 35 0.60 24.52 17.51
N HIS A 36 0.48 23.98 16.29
CA HIS A 36 0.59 24.72 15.03
C HIS A 36 -0.41 24.17 14.01
N GLN A 37 -0.67 24.98 12.98
CA GLN A 37 -1.59 24.66 11.86
C GLN A 37 -0.88 24.64 10.49
N ASP A 38 0.46 24.54 10.46
CA ASP A 38 1.20 24.33 9.21
C ASP A 38 0.80 23.01 8.55
N LEU A 39 0.09 23.10 7.43
CA LEU A 39 -0.49 21.98 6.68
C LEU A 39 0.57 20.98 6.15
N ARG A 40 1.84 21.38 6.09
CA ARG A 40 2.95 20.52 5.68
C ARG A 40 3.33 19.49 6.73
N PHE A 41 3.04 19.77 8.02
CA PHE A 41 3.49 18.97 9.16
C PHE A 41 2.35 18.46 10.05
N PRO A 42 1.33 17.77 9.52
CA PRO A 42 0.29 17.19 10.36
C PRO A 42 0.89 16.13 11.31
N ARG A 43 0.39 16.07 12.54
CA ARG A 43 0.66 14.92 13.42
C ARG A 43 -0.28 13.78 13.04
N ILE A 44 0.23 12.55 13.03
CA ILE A 44 -0.56 11.36 12.75
C ILE A 44 -1.05 10.76 14.06
N ALA A 45 -2.38 10.70 14.23
CA ALA A 45 -3.04 10.07 15.36
C ALA A 45 -3.80 8.84 14.89
N PHE A 46 -3.69 7.73 15.61
CA PHE A 46 -4.48 6.52 15.34
C PHE A 46 -5.74 6.51 16.20
N PHE A 47 -6.88 6.23 15.57
CA PHE A 47 -8.16 6.00 16.23
C PHE A 47 -8.69 4.63 15.87
N SER A 48 -9.43 4.00 16.79
CA SER A 48 -10.06 2.72 16.52
C SER A 48 -11.25 2.89 15.56
N THR A 49 -11.40 1.96 14.61
CA THR A 49 -12.52 1.93 13.65
C THR A 49 -13.71 1.12 14.15
N ARG A 50 -13.49 0.32 15.20
CA ARG A 50 -14.48 -0.51 15.91
C ARG A 50 -14.01 -0.77 17.34
N LEU A 51 -14.81 -1.49 18.13
CA LEU A 51 -14.37 -2.03 19.41
C LEU A 51 -13.18 -3.00 19.18
N ILE A 52 -12.17 -2.89 20.05
CA ILE A 52 -10.96 -3.73 20.05
C ILE A 52 -10.96 -4.51 21.36
N GLU A 53 -10.94 -5.84 21.26
CA GLU A 53 -10.95 -6.71 22.43
C GLU A 53 -9.57 -6.78 23.10
N ALA A 54 -9.54 -7.11 24.39
CA ALA A 54 -8.28 -7.28 25.10
C ALA A 54 -7.47 -8.45 24.50
N GLY A 55 -6.22 -8.18 24.13
CA GLY A 55 -5.35 -9.14 23.45
C GLY A 55 -5.44 -9.13 21.93
N GLU A 56 -6.38 -8.37 21.35
CA GLU A 56 -6.45 -8.21 19.89
C GLU A 56 -5.26 -7.38 19.36
N GLN A 57 -4.62 -7.86 18.30
CA GLN A 57 -3.51 -7.13 17.68
C GLN A 57 -4.01 -5.86 16.95
N LEU A 58 -3.33 -4.75 17.19
CA LEU A 58 -3.57 -3.49 16.46
C LEU A 58 -2.98 -3.56 15.04
N GLY A 59 -3.74 -3.03 14.07
CA GLY A 59 -3.28 -2.94 12.68
C GLY A 59 -3.99 -1.85 11.89
N PHE A 60 -3.25 -1.19 10.99
CA PHE A 60 -3.77 -0.20 10.05
C PHE A 60 -3.40 -0.55 8.61
N ASP A 61 -4.07 0.08 7.64
CA ASP A 61 -3.72 -0.10 6.24
C ASP A 61 -2.52 0.78 5.84
N TYR A 62 -1.37 0.14 5.62
CA TYR A 62 -0.15 0.80 5.10
C TYR A 62 -0.31 1.43 3.71
N GLY A 63 -1.34 1.04 2.95
CA GLY A 63 -1.62 1.57 1.62
C GLY A 63 -0.83 0.93 0.48
N GLU A 64 -1.30 1.15 -0.75
CA GLU A 64 -0.76 0.52 -1.96
C GLU A 64 0.72 0.85 -2.19
N ARG A 65 1.16 2.09 -1.96
CA ARG A 65 2.56 2.49 -2.16
C ARG A 65 3.56 1.63 -1.38
N PHE A 66 3.19 1.17 -0.18
CA PHE A 66 4.02 0.24 0.58
C PHE A 66 4.09 -1.12 -0.12
N TRP A 67 2.93 -1.64 -0.54
CA TRP A 67 2.80 -2.97 -1.13
C TRP A 67 3.30 -3.06 -2.57
N ASP A 68 3.27 -1.98 -3.34
CA ASP A 68 3.89 -1.91 -4.68
C ASP A 68 5.40 -2.12 -4.62
N ILE A 69 6.03 -1.66 -3.53
CA ILE A 69 7.47 -1.79 -3.29
C ILE A 69 7.77 -3.12 -2.58
N LYS A 70 7.07 -3.41 -1.49
CA LYS A 70 7.39 -4.54 -0.61
C LYS A 70 6.75 -5.86 -1.02
N GLY A 71 5.66 -5.84 -1.79
CA GLY A 71 4.99 -7.03 -2.30
C GLY A 71 5.88 -7.89 -3.20
N LYS A 72 6.95 -7.32 -3.77
CA LYS A 72 7.98 -8.06 -4.52
C LYS A 72 8.94 -8.85 -3.62
N LEU A 73 9.00 -8.53 -2.33
CA LEU A 73 9.92 -9.11 -1.35
C LEU A 73 9.23 -10.09 -0.41
N PHE A 74 8.02 -9.76 0.03
CA PHE A 74 7.21 -10.61 0.89
C PHE A 74 5.72 -10.29 0.73
N SER A 75 4.87 -11.28 1.04
CA SER A 75 3.42 -11.14 1.02
C SER A 75 2.85 -10.82 2.42
N CYS A 76 1.64 -10.26 2.43
CA CYS A 76 0.89 -9.98 3.63
C CYS A 76 0.48 -11.27 4.36
N ARG A 77 0.61 -11.25 5.69
CA ARG A 77 0.29 -12.36 6.59
C ARG A 77 -0.76 -11.97 7.64
N CYS A 78 -1.62 -11.01 7.33
CA CYS A 78 -2.63 -10.53 8.27
C CYS A 78 -3.70 -11.59 8.63
N GLY A 79 -3.85 -12.65 7.82
CA GLY A 79 -4.80 -13.73 8.08
C GLY A 79 -6.27 -13.39 7.77
N SER A 80 -6.58 -12.15 7.39
CA SER A 80 -7.94 -11.77 6.98
C SER A 80 -8.40 -12.55 5.73
N PRO A 81 -9.66 -13.01 5.68
CA PRO A 81 -10.24 -13.63 4.48
C PRO A 81 -10.35 -12.63 3.31
N LYS A 82 -10.29 -11.32 3.58
CA LYS A 82 -10.28 -10.25 2.57
C LYS A 82 -8.88 -9.66 2.32
N CYS A 83 -7.83 -10.45 2.56
CA CYS A 83 -6.46 -10.00 2.36
C CYS A 83 -6.18 -9.63 0.89
N ARG A 84 -5.79 -8.37 0.64
CA ARG A 84 -5.54 -7.82 -0.71
C ARG A 84 -4.09 -7.96 -1.18
N HIS A 85 -3.18 -8.37 -0.30
CA HIS A 85 -1.74 -8.43 -0.55
C HIS A 85 -1.14 -9.79 -0.17
N SER A 86 -1.98 -10.84 -0.14
CA SER A 86 -1.52 -12.22 0.04
C SER A 86 -0.67 -12.67 -1.15
N SER A 87 0.07 -13.78 -1.02
CA SER A 87 0.86 -14.32 -2.13
C SER A 87 0.00 -14.56 -3.38
N ALA A 88 -1.22 -15.08 -3.20
CA ALA A 88 -2.18 -15.29 -4.29
C ALA A 88 -2.64 -13.98 -4.92
N ALA A 89 -3.02 -12.98 -4.11
CA ALA A 89 -3.48 -11.69 -4.62
C ALA A 89 -2.36 -10.94 -5.37
N LEU A 90 -1.12 -11.02 -4.90
CA LEU A 90 0.03 -10.41 -5.56
C LEU A 90 0.37 -11.11 -6.88
N ALA A 91 0.30 -12.45 -6.94
CA ALA A 91 0.52 -13.20 -8.17
C ALA A 91 -0.52 -12.85 -9.26
N GLN A 92 -1.80 -12.73 -8.88
CA GLN A 92 -2.87 -12.32 -9.79
C GLN A 92 -2.63 -10.90 -10.36
N ARG A 93 -2.18 -9.95 -9.55
CA ARG A 93 -1.85 -8.58 -10.01
C ARG A 93 -0.70 -8.59 -11.02
N GLN A 94 0.31 -9.43 -10.81
CA GLN A 94 1.45 -9.53 -11.73
C GLN A 94 1.06 -10.15 -13.07
N ALA A 95 0.24 -11.21 -13.06
CA ALA A 95 -0.29 -11.80 -14.29
C ALA A 95 -1.15 -10.80 -15.09
N GLY A 96 -2.00 -10.02 -14.40
CA GLY A 96 -2.80 -8.98 -15.04
C GLY A 96 -1.96 -7.84 -15.63
N ALA A 97 -0.89 -7.45 -14.95
CA ALA A 97 0.04 -6.43 -15.46
C ALA A 97 0.83 -6.90 -16.70
N GLN A 98 1.19 -8.19 -16.75
CA GLN A 98 1.87 -8.78 -17.91
C GLN A 98 0.96 -8.85 -19.13
N ALA A 99 -0.29 -9.31 -18.97
CA ALA A 99 -1.26 -9.35 -20.06
C ALA A 99 -1.56 -7.94 -20.63
N ALA A 100 -1.71 -6.93 -19.77
CA ALA A 100 -1.93 -5.55 -20.20
C ALA A 100 -0.74 -4.93 -20.96
N GLN A 101 0.47 -5.49 -20.80
CA GLN A 101 1.67 -5.02 -21.48
C GLN A 101 1.86 -5.68 -22.86
N GLU A 102 1.34 -6.89 -23.07
CA GLU A 102 1.38 -7.58 -24.37
C GLU A 102 0.34 -7.00 -25.36
N ASP A 103 -0.84 -6.61 -24.89
CA ASP A 103 -1.90 -6.00 -25.74
C ASP A 103 -1.59 -4.55 -26.19
N GLY A 104 -0.53 -3.93 -25.65
CA GLY A 104 -0.13 -2.56 -25.95
C GLY A 104 0.97 -2.40 -27.02
N LEU A 105 1.45 -3.50 -27.60
CA LEU A 105 2.49 -3.46 -28.64
C LEU A 105 1.83 -3.24 -30.02
N PRO A 106 2.20 -2.20 -30.79
CA PRO A 106 1.71 -2.04 -32.15
C PRO A 106 2.24 -3.19 -33.01
N ASP A 107 1.33 -3.84 -33.73
CA ASP A 107 1.61 -4.95 -34.62
C ASP A 107 2.53 -4.46 -35.76
N THR A 108 3.84 -4.69 -35.64
CA THR A 108 4.81 -4.40 -36.70
C THR A 108 4.93 -5.61 -37.64
N SER A 109 3.81 -6.19 -38.06
CA SER A 109 3.84 -7.11 -39.19
C SER A 109 3.96 -6.27 -40.47
N SER A 110 5.19 -5.97 -40.87
CA SER A 110 5.50 -5.48 -42.21
C SER A 110 5.03 -6.53 -43.22
N SER A 111 3.95 -6.24 -43.95
CA SER A 111 3.50 -7.03 -45.09
C SER A 111 4.61 -7.10 -46.15
N PRO A 112 4.86 -8.27 -46.77
CA PRO A 112 5.77 -8.33 -47.90
C PRO A 112 5.15 -7.55 -49.07
N ALA A 113 5.88 -6.60 -49.62
CA ALA A 113 5.45 -5.84 -50.79
C ALA A 113 5.27 -6.79 -51.99
N ASP A 114 4.09 -6.73 -52.62
CA ASP A 114 3.80 -7.35 -53.91
C ASP A 114 4.70 -6.75 -55.02
N PRO A 115 5.25 -7.57 -55.93
CA PRO A 115 5.94 -7.06 -57.11
C PRO A 115 4.96 -6.96 -58.29
N LEU A 116 4.69 -5.73 -58.74
CA LEU A 116 4.22 -5.43 -60.10
C LEU A 116 4.92 -4.16 -60.62
#